data_AF-A0A2S3QQ93-F1
#
_entry.id   AF-A0A2S3QQ93-F1
#
_cell.length_a   1.000
_cell.length_b   1.000
_cell.length_c   1.000
_cell.angle_alpha   90.00
_cell.angle_beta   90.00
_cell.angle_gamma   90.00
#
_symmetry.space_group_name_H-M   'P 1'
#
loop_
_entity.id
_entity.type
_entity.pdbx_description
1 polymer ?
#
loop_
_entity_poly.entity_id
_entity_poly.type
_entity_poly.pdbx_seq_one_letter_code
_entity_poly.pdbx_strand_id
1 'polypeptide(L)'
;MKKRKVFTYLFPLLAIVILVACLGRGHNLRKIRSEMISDQSLNVGTRAPASTFVEGEEEVVIGNFFDITQKNSLDDTVGFIQEGNWFQDTLKGYQGSISRYTNDPGARAIYVTDLLGDSTYCIWYYRVPSMNATDNAIIDIFDGVEEIGLANFSLRLQSSEKGLYPLGEFSFTSGQESRVILSKGAEDPLLLRADEVVFKKLGDYEDCQGIIYKDLDESATIMSKAVDQKTFKGTDGYREYGDWVNSKLKGADGNIVRMSEDEYAYSTYNFMPSRTNYCLQVYRPTIVGALSNVKVSIFQEDVEIFSTFVSYNMQSSKSGWVNLGKHEVEADKVVTVIFERDPLDIGLLLSDAVRFIQLSKDQSCD
;
A
#
# COMPACT_ATOMS: atom_id res chain seq x y z
N MET A 1 -14.78 46.02 -48.31
CA MET A 1 -13.56 46.82 -48.05
C MET A 1 -12.96 46.42 -46.71
N LYS A 2 -11.67 46.02 -46.71
CA LYS A 2 -10.60 46.24 -45.69
C LYS A 2 -10.95 45.94 -44.20
N LYS A 3 -10.23 45.11 -43.42
CA LYS A 3 -8.87 44.56 -43.50
C LYS A 3 -8.75 43.36 -42.53
N ARG A 4 -8.02 42.33 -42.96
CA ARG A 4 -7.43 41.26 -42.13
C ARG A 4 -6.36 41.84 -41.19
N LYS A 5 -6.19 41.24 -40.01
CA LYS A 5 -4.89 41.18 -39.32
C LYS A 5 -4.56 39.73 -39.02
N VAL A 6 -3.62 39.24 -39.80
CA VAL A 6 -2.86 37.99 -39.60
C VAL A 6 -1.77 38.35 -38.60
N PHE A 7 -1.64 37.60 -37.50
CA PHE A 7 -0.42 37.60 -36.70
C PHE A 7 0.26 36.25 -36.88
N THR A 8 1.29 36.29 -37.73
CA THR A 8 2.29 35.26 -37.91
C THR A 8 3.45 35.63 -36.99
N TYR A 9 3.83 34.75 -36.07
CA TYR A 9 5.18 34.71 -35.53
C TYR A 9 5.77 33.34 -35.83
N LEU A 10 6.76 33.36 -36.71
CA LEU A 10 7.65 32.28 -37.10
C LEU A 10 8.87 32.35 -36.15
N PHE A 11 9.18 31.25 -35.45
CA PHE A 11 10.48 30.54 -35.31
C PHE A 11 11.81 31.35 -35.18
N PRO A 12 12.93 30.83 -34.58
CA PRO A 12 13.26 29.42 -34.30
C PRO A 12 14.19 29.11 -33.07
N LEU A 13 14.62 27.83 -32.98
CA LEU A 13 15.87 27.30 -32.37
C LEU A 13 15.95 27.33 -30.82
N LEU A 14 16.51 26.36 -30.10
CA LEU A 14 17.11 25.04 -30.33
C LEU A 14 17.56 24.55 -28.94
N ALA A 15 17.48 23.25 -28.71
CA ALA A 15 18.19 22.49 -27.68
C ALA A 15 17.82 22.79 -26.21
N ILE A 16 17.38 21.74 -25.50
CA ILE A 16 18.09 21.17 -24.35
C ILE A 16 17.27 19.97 -23.81
N VAL A 17 17.90 18.80 -23.93
CA VAL A 17 17.82 17.60 -23.09
C VAL A 17 16.58 16.70 -23.20
N ILE A 18 16.76 15.70 -24.06
CA ILE A 18 16.29 14.32 -23.85
C ILE A 18 16.95 13.78 -22.57
N LEU A 19 16.16 13.50 -21.53
CA LEU A 19 16.39 12.45 -20.50
C LEU A 19 15.38 12.61 -19.34
N VAL A 20 14.22 11.96 -19.42
CA VAL A 20 13.56 11.33 -18.26
C VAL A 20 12.87 10.07 -18.75
N ALA A 21 13.68 9.04 -19.00
CA ALA A 21 13.24 7.65 -18.98
C ALA A 21 14.10 7.00 -17.89
N CYS A 22 13.53 6.86 -16.70
CA CYS A 22 13.94 5.99 -15.56
C CYS A 22 13.31 6.53 -14.25
N LEU A 23 11.97 6.58 -14.16
CA LEU A 23 11.27 6.61 -12.88
C LEU A 23 9.99 5.79 -13.07
N GLY A 24 10.06 4.51 -12.72
CA GLY A 24 8.96 3.57 -12.93
C GLY A 24 9.48 2.14 -12.92
N ARG A 25 9.97 1.70 -11.75
CA ARG A 25 10.09 0.30 -11.29
C ARG A 25 10.93 0.26 -10.01
N GLY A 26 10.38 -0.38 -8.97
CA GLY A 26 11.02 -0.67 -7.69
C GLY A 26 10.12 -0.18 -6.56
N HIS A 27 9.43 -1.06 -5.83
CA HIS A 27 10.01 -1.68 -4.63
C HIS A 27 11.05 -0.77 -3.97
N ASN A 28 10.77 -0.30 -2.75
CA ASN A 28 11.72 0.36 -1.87
C ASN A 28 12.84 -0.59 -1.40
N LEU A 29 13.56 -1.20 -2.35
CA LEU A 29 14.84 -1.84 -2.13
C LEU A 29 15.90 -0.97 -2.83
N ARG A 30 16.43 -0.05 -2.04
CA ARG A 30 17.60 0.77 -2.39
C ARG A 30 18.79 -0.17 -2.61
N LYS A 31 19.09 -0.52 -3.87
CA LYS A 31 20.35 -1.20 -4.24
C LYS A 31 21.51 -0.27 -3.88
N ILE A 32 22.24 -0.61 -2.82
CA ILE A 32 23.54 0.00 -2.50
C ILE A 32 24.49 -0.30 -3.65
N ARG A 33 24.88 0.75 -4.40
CA ARG A 33 25.96 0.68 -5.36
C ARG A 33 27.27 0.63 -4.57
N SER A 34 27.89 -0.54 -4.49
CA SER A 34 29.28 -0.65 -4.03
C SER A 34 30.17 -0.13 -5.15
N GLU A 35 30.63 1.12 -5.04
CA GLU A 35 31.78 1.58 -5.82
C GLU A 35 33.03 0.91 -5.26
N MET A 36 33.61 -0.01 -6.06
CA MET A 36 34.97 -0.48 -5.84
C MET A 36 35.94 0.69 -5.99
N ILE A 37 36.35 1.27 -4.87
CA ILE A 37 37.57 2.08 -4.79
C ILE A 37 38.74 1.10 -4.77
N SER A 38 39.47 1.03 -5.87
CA SER A 38 40.76 0.33 -5.95
C SER A 38 41.84 1.19 -5.29
N ASP A 39 42.49 0.56 -4.32
CA ASP A 39 43.83 0.79 -3.78
C ASP A 39 44.19 2.16 -3.20
N GLN A 40 44.02 2.27 -1.88
CA GLN A 40 45.15 2.66 -1.02
C GLN A 40 45.22 1.74 0.21
N SER A 41 46.36 1.05 0.33
CA SER A 41 46.72 0.14 1.40
C SER A 41 46.67 0.80 2.77
N LEU A 42 45.72 0.39 3.61
CA LEU A 42 45.74 0.62 5.05
C LEU A 42 45.44 -0.70 5.76
N ASN A 43 46.44 -1.21 6.48
CA ASN A 43 46.29 -2.30 7.44
C ASN A 43 45.24 -1.92 8.48
N VAL A 44 44.02 -2.44 8.34
CA VAL A 44 42.98 -2.38 9.35
C VAL A 44 42.60 -3.81 9.70
N GLY A 45 42.82 -4.16 10.97
CA GLY A 45 42.46 -5.48 11.49
C GLY A 45 41.01 -5.81 11.20
N THR A 46 40.78 -7.03 10.75
CA THR A 46 39.49 -7.67 10.55
C THR A 46 38.69 -7.69 11.86
N ARG A 47 37.99 -6.59 12.16
CA ARG A 47 36.76 -6.65 12.93
C ARG A 47 35.63 -6.81 11.92
N ALA A 48 35.04 -8.00 11.88
CA ALA A 48 33.70 -8.15 11.35
C ALA A 48 32.80 -7.13 12.08
N PRO A 49 32.03 -6.28 11.39
CA PRO A 49 31.00 -5.54 12.06
C PRO A 49 29.99 -6.57 12.55
N ALA A 50 29.90 -6.74 13.87
CA ALA A 50 28.73 -7.36 14.45
C ALA A 50 27.57 -6.39 14.22
N SER A 51 26.84 -6.55 13.11
CA SER A 51 25.48 -6.01 13.04
C SER A 51 24.64 -6.91 13.94
N THR A 52 24.51 -6.52 15.21
CA THR A 52 23.56 -7.15 16.10
C THR A 52 22.18 -6.75 15.62
N PHE A 53 21.59 -7.56 14.74
CA PHE A 53 20.17 -7.51 14.44
C PHE A 53 19.43 -7.47 15.78
N VAL A 54 18.71 -6.38 16.04
CA VAL A 54 17.85 -6.27 17.22
C VAL A 54 16.45 -6.60 16.76
N GLU A 55 15.92 -7.70 17.29
CA GLU A 55 14.54 -8.08 17.08
C GLU A 55 13.64 -7.06 17.79
N GLY A 56 12.78 -6.40 17.03
CA GLY A 56 11.78 -5.49 17.57
C GLY A 56 10.55 -6.23 18.05
N GLU A 57 9.77 -5.56 18.89
CA GLU A 57 8.48 -6.06 19.37
C GLU A 57 7.52 -6.32 18.20
N GLU A 58 6.68 -7.35 18.33
CA GLU A 58 5.68 -7.71 17.32
C GLU A 58 4.55 -6.67 17.22
N GLU A 59 4.19 -6.06 18.35
CA GLU A 59 3.19 -5.01 18.42
C GLU A 59 3.57 -3.97 19.48
N VAL A 60 3.50 -2.69 19.11
CA VAL A 60 3.73 -1.55 20.02
C VAL A 60 2.51 -0.63 19.95
N VAL A 61 1.87 -0.39 21.09
CA VAL A 61 0.71 0.50 21.20
C VAL A 61 1.08 1.70 22.06
N ILE A 62 1.01 2.90 21.49
CA ILE A 62 1.32 4.16 22.17
C ILE A 62 0.06 5.01 22.19
N GLY A 63 -0.40 5.36 23.40
CA GLY A 63 -1.71 5.94 23.58
C GLY A 63 -1.89 6.68 24.88
N ASN A 64 -3.08 7.24 25.05
CA ASN A 64 -3.44 8.00 26.23
C ASN A 64 -4.54 7.28 27.04
N PHE A 65 -4.18 6.79 28.22
CA PHE A 65 -5.06 6.01 29.09
C PHE A 65 -5.48 6.77 30.34
N PHE A 66 -4.80 7.89 30.65
CA PHE A 66 -5.07 8.65 31.85
C PHE A 66 -6.39 9.41 31.78
N ASP A 67 -7.26 9.10 32.73
CA ASP A 67 -8.61 9.61 32.95
C ASP A 67 -8.70 10.26 34.32
N ILE A 68 -8.73 11.60 34.35
CA ILE A 68 -8.80 12.36 35.60
C ILE A 68 -10.09 12.09 36.41
N THR A 69 -11.11 11.54 35.77
CA THR A 69 -12.40 11.25 36.41
C THR A 69 -12.40 9.91 37.13
N GLN A 70 -11.39 9.06 36.91
CA GLN A 70 -11.30 7.72 37.50
C GLN A 70 -10.14 7.61 38.49
N LYS A 71 -10.46 7.20 39.72
CA LYS A 71 -9.47 7.07 40.81
C LYS A 71 -8.38 6.03 40.53
N ASN A 72 -8.66 5.01 39.71
CA ASN A 72 -7.75 3.93 39.36
C ASN A 72 -7.44 3.93 37.86
N SER A 73 -7.33 5.12 37.25
CA SER A 73 -6.96 5.23 35.85
C SER A 73 -5.52 4.75 35.61
N LEU A 74 -5.28 4.18 34.43
CA LEU A 74 -3.94 3.84 33.96
C LEU A 74 -3.21 5.11 33.53
N ASP A 75 -1.89 5.14 33.68
CA ASP A 75 -1.08 6.22 33.11
C ASP A 75 -1.06 6.11 31.57
N ASP A 76 -0.82 7.24 30.88
CA ASP A 76 -0.56 7.23 29.44
C ASP A 76 0.65 6.34 29.12
N THR A 77 0.71 5.78 27.91
CA THR A 77 1.87 4.99 27.50
C THR A 77 3.12 5.86 27.55
N VAL A 78 4.23 5.28 28.04
CA VAL A 78 5.56 5.88 27.87
C VAL A 78 5.79 6.14 26.38
N GLY A 79 6.08 7.39 26.03
CA GLY A 79 6.26 7.82 24.64
C GLY A 79 5.09 8.60 24.05
N PHE A 80 3.94 8.68 24.72
CA PHE A 80 2.89 9.63 24.35
C PHE A 80 3.21 11.02 24.93
N ILE A 81 3.45 11.99 24.05
CA ILE A 81 3.83 13.36 24.40
C ILE A 81 2.84 14.33 23.73
N GLN A 82 2.51 15.40 24.45
CA GLN A 82 1.61 16.45 23.96
C GLN A 82 2.28 17.81 24.05
N GLU A 83 2.24 18.54 22.93
CA GLU A 83 2.65 19.94 22.86
C GLU A 83 1.42 20.81 22.62
N GLY A 84 1.37 21.97 23.29
CA GLY A 84 0.21 22.87 23.27
C GLY A 84 -0.86 22.52 24.30
N ASN A 85 -2.01 23.21 24.23
CA ASN A 85 -3.08 23.01 25.21
C ASN A 85 -4.01 21.87 24.80
N TRP A 86 -4.02 20.78 25.57
CA TRP A 86 -4.88 19.61 25.33
C TRP A 86 -5.92 19.42 26.42
N PHE A 87 -7.10 18.96 26.02
CA PHE A 87 -8.21 18.67 26.92
C PHE A 87 -8.63 17.22 26.78
N GLN A 88 -9.00 16.61 27.91
CA GLN A 88 -9.62 15.29 27.91
C GLN A 88 -11.00 15.35 27.25
N ASP A 89 -11.26 14.43 26.34
CA ASP A 89 -12.57 14.23 25.72
C ASP A 89 -13.43 13.24 26.54
N THR A 90 -14.74 13.35 26.35
CA THR A 90 -15.72 12.33 26.79
C THR A 90 -15.81 11.16 25.82
N LEU A 91 -15.36 11.35 24.59
CA LEU A 91 -15.28 10.31 23.57
C LEU A 91 -14.20 9.28 23.96
N LYS A 92 -14.52 8.01 23.75
CA LYS A 92 -13.63 6.89 24.03
C LYS A 92 -12.91 6.46 22.76
N GLY A 93 -11.62 6.17 22.91
CA GLY A 93 -10.73 5.72 21.85
C GLY A 93 -10.60 4.21 21.75
N TYR A 94 -9.46 3.76 21.25
CA TYR A 94 -9.14 2.35 21.09
C TYR A 94 -9.22 1.61 22.43
N GLN A 95 -9.85 0.43 22.43
CA GLN A 95 -10.06 -0.40 23.63
C GLN A 95 -10.64 0.33 24.87
N GLY A 96 -11.31 1.47 24.68
CA GLY A 96 -11.89 2.25 25.77
C GLY A 96 -10.94 3.26 26.41
N SER A 97 -9.78 3.52 25.78
CA SER A 97 -8.89 4.64 26.09
C SER A 97 -9.64 5.96 26.15
N ILE A 98 -9.02 6.93 26.80
CA ILE A 98 -9.47 8.32 26.71
C ILE A 98 -9.07 8.84 25.34
N SER A 99 -9.78 9.82 24.80
CA SER A 99 -9.24 10.61 23.69
C SER A 99 -8.98 12.04 24.17
N ARG A 100 -8.04 12.73 23.53
CA ARG A 100 -7.74 14.12 23.84
C ARG A 100 -8.00 14.99 22.62
N TYR A 101 -8.39 16.23 22.85
CA TYR A 101 -8.62 17.18 21.77
C TYR A 101 -7.99 18.54 22.07
N THR A 102 -7.79 19.30 21.00
CA THR A 102 -7.28 20.66 21.08
C THR A 102 -7.82 21.51 19.93
N ASN A 103 -7.97 22.80 20.18
CA ASN A 103 -8.21 23.83 19.17
C ASN A 103 -6.97 24.70 18.93
N ASP A 104 -5.86 24.45 19.64
CA ASP A 104 -4.62 25.19 19.53
C ASP A 104 -3.98 24.96 18.14
N PRO A 105 -3.75 26.01 17.33
CA PRO A 105 -3.13 25.90 16.01
C PRO A 105 -1.73 25.28 15.99
N GLY A 106 -0.98 25.37 17.09
CA GLY A 106 0.38 24.87 17.19
C GLY A 106 0.51 23.52 17.89
N ALA A 107 -0.60 22.96 18.38
CA ALA A 107 -0.56 21.74 19.18
C ALA A 107 -0.25 20.49 18.34
N ARG A 108 0.45 19.56 18.99
CA ARG A 108 0.90 18.29 18.41
C ARG A 108 0.73 17.16 19.42
N ALA A 109 0.39 15.98 18.93
CA ALA A 109 0.51 14.74 19.67
C ALA A 109 1.64 13.92 19.05
N ILE A 110 2.56 13.44 19.88
CA ILE A 110 3.78 12.78 19.46
C ILE A 110 3.79 11.40 20.10
N TYR A 111 4.03 10.37 19.29
CA TYR A 111 4.07 8.97 19.68
C TYR A 111 5.49 8.44 19.45
N VAL A 112 6.20 8.15 20.52
CA VAL A 112 7.64 7.85 20.50
C VAL A 112 7.93 6.44 21.00
N THR A 113 8.75 5.68 20.29
CA THR A 113 9.20 4.36 20.73
C THR A 113 10.58 4.01 20.20
N ASP A 114 11.37 3.30 21.00
CA ASP A 114 12.65 2.69 20.65
C ASP A 114 12.56 1.15 20.56
N LEU A 115 11.33 0.61 20.59
CA LEU A 115 11.04 -0.83 20.61
C LEU A 115 10.96 -1.46 19.21
N LEU A 116 11.12 -0.66 18.15
CA LEU A 116 11.11 -1.15 16.78
C LEU A 116 12.50 -1.71 16.41
N GLY A 117 12.51 -2.86 15.75
CA GLY A 117 13.72 -3.51 15.27
C GLY A 117 13.94 -3.30 13.77
N ASP A 118 14.95 -3.97 13.21
CA ASP A 118 15.23 -3.99 11.77
C ASP A 118 14.12 -4.76 11.02
N SER A 119 12.96 -4.14 10.80
CA SER A 119 11.79 -4.79 10.19
C SER A 119 10.83 -3.77 9.57
N THR A 120 9.89 -4.27 8.76
CA THR A 120 8.76 -3.47 8.27
C THR A 120 7.58 -3.59 9.23
N TYR A 121 6.93 -2.46 9.48
CA TYR A 121 5.77 -2.33 10.34
C TYR A 121 4.61 -1.66 9.59
N CYS A 122 3.41 -2.12 9.88
CA CYS A 122 2.19 -1.39 9.60
C CYS A 122 1.88 -0.45 10.73
N ILE A 123 1.77 0.84 10.40
CA ILE A 123 1.41 1.86 11.36
C ILE A 123 -0.08 2.16 11.20
N TRP A 124 -0.78 2.17 12.33
CA TRP A 124 -2.20 2.48 12.40
C TRP A 124 -2.44 3.62 13.37
N TYR A 125 -3.38 4.48 13.04
CA TYR A 125 -3.86 5.55 13.89
C TYR A 125 -5.33 5.31 14.24
N TYR A 126 -5.69 5.34 15.52
CA TYR A 126 -7.09 5.21 15.91
C TYR A 126 -7.86 6.51 15.71
N ARG A 127 -8.88 6.48 14.84
CA ARG A 127 -9.73 7.64 14.59
C ARG A 127 -10.98 7.60 15.48
N VAL A 128 -11.09 8.60 16.33
CA VAL A 128 -12.23 8.83 17.22
C VAL A 128 -13.34 9.58 16.45
N PRO A 129 -14.56 9.03 16.34
CA PRO A 129 -15.63 9.69 15.60
C PRO A 129 -16.02 11.04 16.18
N SER A 130 -15.93 12.09 15.35
CA SER A 130 -16.38 13.41 15.74
C SER A 130 -16.66 14.30 14.55
N MET A 131 -17.84 14.94 14.50
CA MET A 131 -18.19 15.83 13.39
C MET A 131 -17.52 17.21 13.47
N ASN A 132 -16.91 17.57 14.60
CA ASN A 132 -16.21 18.85 14.81
C ASN A 132 -14.68 18.72 14.72
N ALA A 133 -14.16 17.53 14.36
CA ALA A 133 -12.74 17.31 14.15
C ALA A 133 -12.28 17.84 12.78
N THR A 134 -10.96 18.01 12.63
CA THR A 134 -10.30 18.43 11.38
C THR A 134 -10.55 17.46 10.23
N ASP A 135 -10.72 18.00 9.02
CA ASP A 135 -10.78 17.23 7.78
C ASP A 135 -9.39 16.90 7.23
N ASN A 136 -8.34 17.53 7.75
CA ASN A 136 -6.97 17.47 7.23
C ASN A 136 -5.96 17.34 8.38
N ALA A 137 -6.06 16.25 9.14
CA ALA A 137 -4.99 15.87 10.05
C ALA A 137 -3.74 15.52 9.24
N ILE A 138 -2.58 15.90 9.75
CA ILE A 138 -1.27 15.65 9.16
C ILE A 138 -0.52 14.70 10.09
N ILE A 139 0.03 13.64 9.52
CA ILE A 139 0.90 12.68 10.20
C ILE A 139 2.27 12.70 9.55
N ASP A 140 3.29 13.03 10.34
CA ASP A 140 4.70 12.86 9.98
C ASP A 140 5.27 11.61 10.68
N ILE A 141 6.04 10.80 9.96
CA ILE A 141 6.59 9.52 10.45
C ILE A 141 8.11 9.56 10.27
N PHE A 142 8.84 9.29 11.35
CA PHE A 142 10.30 9.28 11.35
C PHE A 142 10.88 7.99 11.92
N ASP A 143 12.03 7.62 11.37
CA ASP A 143 12.99 6.67 11.94
C ASP A 143 14.25 7.47 12.32
N GLY A 144 14.47 7.65 13.63
CA GLY A 144 15.48 8.58 14.15
C GLY A 144 15.25 10.03 13.71
N VAL A 145 16.14 10.54 12.86
CA VAL A 145 16.07 11.91 12.34
C VAL A 145 15.51 12.00 10.92
N GLU A 146 15.34 10.86 10.24
CA GLU A 146 14.88 10.80 8.86
C GLU A 146 13.36 10.74 8.81
N GLU A 147 12.73 11.63 8.04
CA GLU A 147 11.30 11.54 7.72
C GLU A 147 11.11 10.46 6.66
N ILE A 148 10.40 9.40 7.00
CA ILE A 148 10.17 8.24 6.14
C ILE A 148 8.74 8.17 5.62
N GLY A 149 7.84 9.01 6.14
CA GLY A 149 6.43 9.00 5.75
C GLY A 149 5.70 10.30 6.08
N LEU A 150 4.75 10.63 5.22
CA LEU A 150 3.79 11.71 5.40
C LEU A 150 2.41 11.19 5.00
N ALA A 151 1.42 11.36 5.87
CA ALA A 151 0.04 11.01 5.58
C ALA A 151 -0.91 12.15 5.95
N ASN A 152 -2.02 12.26 5.22
CA ASN A 152 -3.10 13.17 5.51
C ASN A 152 -4.45 12.46 5.47
N PHE A 153 -5.30 12.73 6.45
CA PHE A 153 -6.65 12.14 6.47
C PHE A 153 -7.62 12.97 7.30
N SER A 154 -8.91 12.73 7.06
CA SER A 154 -9.97 13.34 7.85
C SER A 154 -10.15 12.61 9.17
N LEU A 155 -10.18 13.39 10.25
CA LEU A 155 -10.68 12.99 11.57
C LEU A 155 -12.16 13.31 11.74
N ARG A 156 -12.76 14.06 10.80
CA ARG A 156 -14.20 14.31 10.77
C ARG A 156 -14.93 13.06 10.31
N LEU A 157 -15.46 12.32 11.28
CA LEU A 157 -16.05 11.00 11.05
C LEU A 157 -17.42 10.87 11.72
N GLN A 158 -18.31 10.13 11.08
CA GLN A 158 -19.57 9.67 11.66
C GLN A 158 -19.33 8.52 12.64
N SER A 159 -20.26 8.28 13.56
CA SER A 159 -20.13 7.27 14.62
C SER A 159 -19.88 5.84 14.10
N SER A 160 -20.30 5.53 12.87
CA SER A 160 -20.08 4.22 12.22
C SER A 160 -18.67 4.01 11.66
N GLU A 161 -17.85 5.06 11.60
CA GLU A 161 -16.55 5.10 10.93
C GLU A 161 -15.37 5.05 11.91
N LYS A 162 -15.62 4.77 13.19
CA LYS A 162 -14.58 4.55 14.19
C LYS A 162 -13.67 3.38 13.83
N GLY A 163 -12.40 3.50 14.17
CA GLY A 163 -11.47 2.38 14.09
C GLY A 163 -10.04 2.80 13.78
N LEU A 164 -9.18 1.78 13.70
CA LEU A 164 -7.81 1.92 13.22
C LEU A 164 -7.84 2.30 11.73
N TYR A 165 -7.07 3.33 11.40
CA TYR A 165 -6.81 3.76 10.04
C TYR A 165 -5.34 3.51 9.73
N PRO A 166 -5.02 2.82 8.64
CA PRO A 166 -3.64 2.57 8.26
C PRO A 166 -2.99 3.88 7.84
N LEU A 167 -1.77 4.11 8.30
CA LEU A 167 -0.91 5.17 7.81
C LEU A 167 0.01 4.65 6.70
N GLY A 168 0.28 3.34 6.69
CA GLY A 168 1.07 2.68 5.67
C GLY A 168 2.07 1.69 6.25
N GLU A 169 2.96 1.24 5.36
CA GLU A 169 4.01 0.25 5.62
C GLU A 169 5.36 0.96 5.61
N PHE A 170 6.12 0.80 6.69
CA PHE A 170 7.37 1.52 6.89
C PHE A 170 8.43 0.58 7.46
N SER A 171 9.63 0.64 6.87
CA SER A 171 10.79 -0.10 7.37
C SER A 171 11.54 0.76 8.39
N PHE A 172 11.89 0.15 9.51
CA PHE A 172 12.60 0.80 10.60
C PHE A 172 13.96 0.18 10.83
N THR A 173 14.87 0.97 11.39
CA THR A 173 16.21 0.57 11.77
C THR A 173 16.31 0.42 13.28
N SER A 174 16.90 -0.68 13.73
CA SER A 174 17.10 -0.96 15.15
C SER A 174 17.97 0.08 15.85
N GLY A 175 17.66 0.30 17.14
CA GLY A 175 18.45 1.17 18.02
C GLY A 175 18.26 2.67 17.78
N GLN A 176 17.25 3.06 17.00
CA GLN A 176 16.83 4.44 16.84
C GLN A 176 15.46 4.66 17.45
N GLU A 177 15.22 5.90 17.88
CA GLU A 177 13.90 6.33 18.33
C GLU A 177 13.04 6.65 17.12
N SER A 178 11.90 5.98 17.01
CA SER A 178 10.88 6.22 15.99
C SER A 178 9.78 7.11 16.54
N ARG A 179 9.25 7.99 15.67
CA ARG A 179 8.22 8.95 16.08
C ARG A 179 7.14 9.12 15.03
N VAL A 180 5.90 9.15 15.48
CA VAL A 180 4.72 9.57 14.70
C VAL A 180 4.21 10.86 15.30
N ILE A 181 4.03 11.89 14.47
CA ILE A 181 3.61 13.24 14.90
C ILE A 181 2.28 13.56 14.24
N LEU A 182 1.26 13.76 15.06
CA LEU A 182 -0.05 14.23 14.65
C LEU A 182 -0.18 15.74 14.85
N SER A 183 -0.56 16.43 13.78
CA SER A 183 -0.82 17.87 13.77
C SER A 183 -1.98 18.24 12.84
N LYS A 184 -2.32 19.54 12.77
CA LYS A 184 -3.23 20.11 11.77
C LYS A 184 -2.70 21.45 11.28
N GLY A 185 -3.25 21.94 10.16
CA GLY A 185 -2.94 23.28 9.67
C GLY A 185 -3.28 24.38 10.68
N ALA A 186 -2.44 25.40 10.77
CA ALA A 186 -2.61 26.49 11.74
C ALA A 186 -3.93 27.28 11.53
N GLU A 187 -4.38 27.37 10.28
CA GLU A 187 -5.62 28.07 9.91
C GLU A 187 -6.89 27.20 10.05
N ASP A 188 -6.76 25.93 10.47
CA ASP A 188 -7.90 25.04 10.62
C ASP A 188 -8.65 25.32 11.94
N PRO A 189 -9.89 25.83 11.91
CA PRO A 189 -10.65 26.15 13.11
C PRO A 189 -11.22 24.92 13.82
N LEU A 190 -11.11 23.73 13.20
CA LEU A 190 -11.64 22.48 13.73
C LEU A 190 -10.70 21.88 14.75
N LEU A 191 -11.22 20.93 15.51
CA LEU A 191 -10.47 20.31 16.60
C LEU A 191 -9.52 19.23 16.06
N LEU A 192 -8.29 19.23 16.54
CA LEU A 192 -7.42 18.06 16.42
C LEU A 192 -7.78 17.08 17.54
N ARG A 193 -7.83 15.78 17.23
CA ARG A 193 -8.07 14.72 18.22
C ARG A 193 -6.94 13.72 18.16
N ALA A 194 -6.36 13.43 19.32
CA ALA A 194 -5.32 12.44 19.53
C ALA A 194 -5.92 11.25 20.28
N ASP A 195 -5.56 10.05 19.85
CA ASP A 195 -5.81 8.80 20.55
C ASP A 195 -4.56 7.91 20.43
N GLU A 196 -4.67 6.71 19.87
CA GLU A 196 -3.56 5.75 19.84
C GLU A 196 -2.91 5.56 18.47
N VAL A 197 -1.63 5.23 18.51
CA VAL A 197 -0.87 4.70 17.36
C VAL A 197 -0.46 3.26 17.66
N VAL A 198 -0.67 2.38 16.69
CA VAL A 198 -0.29 0.97 16.75
C VAL A 198 0.74 0.70 15.67
N PHE A 199 1.91 0.19 16.07
CA PHE A 199 2.90 -0.39 15.18
C PHE A 199 2.73 -1.90 15.24
N LYS A 200 2.41 -2.51 14.10
CA LYS A 200 2.33 -3.97 13.98
C LYS A 200 3.40 -4.46 13.03
N LYS A 201 4.32 -5.27 13.53
CA LYS A 201 5.36 -5.89 12.70
C LYS A 201 4.72 -6.74 11.63
N LEU A 202 5.21 -6.62 10.40
CA LEU A 202 4.75 -7.46 9.30
C LEU A 202 5.55 -8.76 9.28
N GLY A 203 4.82 -9.87 9.23
CA GLY A 203 5.42 -11.17 8.95
C GLY A 203 5.87 -11.29 7.49
N ASP A 204 6.61 -12.36 7.21
CA ASP A 204 6.88 -12.76 5.84
C ASP A 204 5.54 -12.98 5.12
N TYR A 205 5.35 -12.30 3.99
CA TYR A 205 4.13 -12.35 3.18
C TYR A 205 2.87 -11.73 3.82
N GLU A 206 3.04 -10.78 4.73
CA GLU A 206 1.98 -9.91 5.20
C GLU A 206 2.20 -8.46 4.73
N ASP A 207 1.10 -7.74 4.59
CA ASP A 207 1.06 -6.29 4.38
C ASP A 207 -0.03 -5.68 5.29
N CYS A 208 -0.28 -4.38 5.22
CA CYS A 208 -1.29 -3.76 6.09
C CYS A 208 -2.71 -4.25 5.82
N GLN A 209 -2.94 -4.93 4.71
CA GLN A 209 -4.23 -5.50 4.34
C GLN A 209 -4.37 -6.97 4.78
N GLY A 210 -3.31 -7.57 5.33
CA GLY A 210 -3.24 -8.93 5.85
C GLY A 210 -2.31 -9.81 5.03
N ILE A 211 -2.61 -11.11 4.97
CA ILE A 211 -1.84 -12.07 4.17
C ILE A 211 -1.92 -11.67 2.69
N ILE A 212 -0.77 -11.61 2.02
CA ILE A 212 -0.68 -11.12 0.64
C ILE A 212 -0.97 -12.18 -0.41
N TYR A 213 -1.12 -13.45 -0.02
CA TYR A 213 -1.35 -14.59 -0.91
C TYR A 213 -2.60 -15.39 -0.53
N LYS A 214 -3.03 -16.25 -1.44
CA LYS A 214 -4.02 -17.29 -1.18
C LYS A 214 -3.39 -18.67 -1.33
N ASP A 215 -3.63 -19.56 -0.36
CA ASP A 215 -3.20 -20.95 -0.46
C ASP A 215 -3.79 -21.62 -1.72
N LEU A 216 -2.94 -22.33 -2.44
CA LEU A 216 -3.27 -23.02 -3.68
C LEU A 216 -2.91 -24.50 -3.53
N ASP A 217 -3.90 -25.32 -3.14
CA ASP A 217 -3.75 -26.77 -3.12
C ASP A 217 -4.15 -27.40 -4.47
N GLU A 218 -5.40 -27.80 -4.65
CA GLU A 218 -5.90 -28.33 -5.92
C GLU A 218 -6.39 -27.24 -6.87
N SER A 219 -7.05 -26.22 -6.33
CA SER A 219 -7.45 -25.04 -7.10
C SER A 219 -7.69 -23.87 -6.18
N ALA A 220 -7.45 -22.66 -6.69
CA ALA A 220 -7.80 -21.44 -6.02
C ALA A 220 -8.21 -20.39 -7.05
N THR A 221 -9.28 -19.67 -6.72
CA THR A 221 -9.71 -18.47 -7.45
C THR A 221 -9.55 -17.27 -6.53
N ILE A 222 -8.90 -16.22 -7.02
CA ILE A 222 -8.84 -14.90 -6.39
C ILE A 222 -9.67 -13.95 -7.27
N MET A 223 -10.59 -13.24 -6.62
CA MET A 223 -11.42 -12.22 -7.26
C MET A 223 -10.90 -10.85 -6.83
N SER A 224 -10.83 -9.91 -7.77
CA SER A 224 -10.54 -8.52 -7.51
C SER A 224 -11.62 -7.94 -6.62
N LYS A 225 -11.21 -7.25 -5.56
CA LYS A 225 -12.12 -6.58 -4.64
C LYS A 225 -11.42 -5.35 -4.09
N ALA A 226 -12.16 -4.25 -4.01
CA ALA A 226 -11.71 -3.07 -3.29
C ALA A 226 -11.35 -3.44 -1.85
N VAL A 227 -10.29 -2.80 -1.35
CA VAL A 227 -9.99 -2.79 0.08
C VAL A 227 -11.20 -2.25 0.84
N ASP A 228 -11.61 -2.96 1.90
CA ASP A 228 -12.65 -2.45 2.78
C ASP A 228 -12.09 -1.24 3.54
N GLN A 229 -12.47 -0.02 3.16
CA GLN A 229 -11.95 1.21 3.77
C GLN A 229 -12.22 1.32 5.29
N LYS A 230 -13.16 0.54 5.83
CA LYS A 230 -13.47 0.55 7.27
C LYS A 230 -12.53 -0.37 8.05
N THR A 231 -12.26 -1.55 7.53
CA THR A 231 -11.42 -2.56 8.21
C THR A 231 -9.99 -2.57 7.69
N PHE A 232 -9.76 -1.89 6.57
CA PHE A 232 -8.60 -1.95 5.70
C PHE A 232 -8.18 -3.37 5.28
N LYS A 233 -9.10 -4.33 5.37
CA LYS A 233 -8.81 -5.71 4.96
C LYS A 233 -8.95 -5.85 3.45
N GLY A 234 -7.93 -6.46 2.85
CA GLY A 234 -7.92 -6.84 1.44
C GLY A 234 -8.62 -8.18 1.22
N THR A 235 -8.54 -8.67 -0.03
CA THR A 235 -8.80 -10.09 -0.31
C THR A 235 -7.47 -10.82 -0.28
N ASP A 236 -7.42 -11.98 0.36
CA ASP A 236 -6.23 -12.83 0.39
C ASP A 236 -5.72 -13.04 -1.05
N GLY A 237 -4.51 -12.57 -1.32
CA GLY A 237 -3.90 -12.68 -2.63
C GLY A 237 -4.12 -11.52 -3.61
N TYR A 238 -5.09 -10.61 -3.42
CA TYR A 238 -5.32 -9.52 -4.39
C TYR A 238 -4.83 -8.17 -3.87
N ARG A 239 -4.04 -7.42 -4.68
CA ARG A 239 -3.65 -6.03 -4.38
C ARG A 239 -3.80 -5.11 -5.59
N GLU A 240 -4.10 -3.85 -5.29
CA GLU A 240 -4.24 -2.75 -6.25
C GLU A 240 -3.17 -1.69 -5.99
N TYR A 241 -2.53 -1.23 -7.05
CA TYR A 241 -1.58 -0.12 -7.02
C TYR A 241 -2.02 0.93 -8.03
N GLY A 242 -1.97 2.20 -7.65
CA GLY A 242 -2.57 3.32 -8.40
C GLY A 242 -4.05 3.53 -8.05
N ASP A 243 -4.73 4.38 -8.83
CA ASP A 243 -6.14 4.72 -8.57
C ASP A 243 -7.10 3.71 -9.17
N TRP A 244 -7.89 3.02 -8.32
CA TRP A 244 -8.86 2.00 -8.75
C TRP A 244 -10.27 2.28 -8.27
N VAL A 245 -11.24 2.10 -9.16
CA VAL A 245 -12.67 2.29 -8.86
C VAL A 245 -13.51 1.08 -9.27
N ASN A 246 -14.72 0.99 -8.68
CA ASN A 246 -15.69 -0.02 -9.07
C ASN A 246 -16.28 0.34 -10.43
N SER A 247 -16.25 -0.59 -11.37
CA SER A 247 -16.98 -0.44 -12.62
C SER A 247 -18.47 -0.82 -12.45
N LYS A 248 -19.25 -0.64 -13.52
CA LYS A 248 -20.62 -1.20 -13.64
C LYS A 248 -20.63 -2.59 -14.30
N LEU A 249 -19.47 -3.12 -14.67
CA LEU A 249 -19.35 -4.41 -15.35
C LEU A 249 -19.53 -5.56 -14.37
N LYS A 250 -20.04 -6.68 -14.90
CA LYS A 250 -20.15 -7.94 -14.18
C LYS A 250 -19.01 -8.86 -14.64
N GLY A 251 -18.19 -9.26 -13.69
CA GLY A 251 -17.07 -10.17 -13.87
C GLY A 251 -17.46 -11.63 -13.67
N ALA A 252 -16.44 -12.46 -13.41
CA ALA A 252 -16.58 -13.83 -12.96
C ALA A 252 -17.57 -13.90 -11.79
N ASP A 253 -18.48 -14.87 -11.84
CA ASP A 253 -19.47 -15.12 -10.79
C ASP A 253 -20.26 -13.89 -10.32
N GLY A 254 -20.43 -12.89 -11.21
CA GLY A 254 -21.16 -11.66 -10.92
C GLY A 254 -20.40 -10.61 -10.11
N ASN A 255 -19.08 -10.81 -9.91
CA ASN A 255 -18.18 -9.89 -9.23
C ASN A 255 -18.19 -8.50 -9.88
N ILE A 256 -17.84 -7.48 -9.09
CA ILE A 256 -17.68 -6.12 -9.59
C ILE A 256 -16.26 -5.97 -10.13
N VAL A 257 -16.14 -5.79 -11.45
CA VAL A 257 -14.84 -5.57 -12.10
C VAL A 257 -14.24 -4.27 -11.60
N ARG A 258 -12.95 -4.31 -11.26
CA ARG A 258 -12.14 -3.16 -10.86
C ARG A 258 -11.56 -2.50 -12.11
N MET A 259 -11.56 -1.18 -12.16
CA MET A 259 -11.05 -0.42 -13.31
C MET A 259 -10.17 0.74 -12.88
N SER A 260 -9.19 1.07 -13.71
CA SER A 260 -8.29 2.19 -13.53
C SER A 260 -8.04 2.95 -14.84
N GLU A 261 -8.03 4.28 -14.73
CA GLU A 261 -7.57 5.20 -15.77
C GLU A 261 -6.11 5.62 -15.59
N ASP A 262 -5.51 5.31 -14.44
CA ASP A 262 -4.14 5.67 -14.09
C ASP A 262 -3.15 4.94 -15.04
N GLU A 263 -2.15 5.68 -15.50
CA GLU A 263 -1.11 5.20 -16.41
C GLU A 263 -0.14 4.24 -15.70
N TYR A 264 0.01 4.38 -14.38
CA TYR A 264 0.91 3.59 -13.56
C TYR A 264 0.21 2.52 -12.74
N ALA A 265 -1.11 2.39 -12.87
CA ALA A 265 -1.85 1.39 -12.13
C ALA A 265 -1.54 -0.03 -12.59
N TYR A 266 -1.49 -0.93 -11.62
CA TYR A 266 -1.41 -2.37 -11.84
C TYR A 266 -2.11 -3.10 -10.69
N SER A 267 -2.48 -4.35 -10.93
CA SER A 267 -3.02 -5.23 -9.90
C SER A 267 -2.23 -6.53 -9.84
N THR A 268 -2.24 -7.15 -8.66
CA THR A 268 -1.52 -8.41 -8.41
C THR A 268 -2.45 -9.45 -7.82
N TYR A 269 -2.20 -10.70 -8.20
CA TYR A 269 -2.87 -11.91 -7.70
C TYR A 269 -1.81 -12.90 -7.25
N ASN A 270 -1.66 -13.08 -5.96
CA ASN A 270 -0.59 -13.88 -5.36
C ASN A 270 -1.15 -15.19 -4.80
N PHE A 271 -0.47 -16.28 -5.11
CA PHE A 271 -0.82 -17.63 -4.68
C PHE A 271 0.36 -18.29 -3.99
N MET A 272 0.11 -19.13 -2.99
CA MET A 272 1.10 -20.02 -2.39
C MET A 272 0.79 -21.46 -2.81
N PRO A 273 1.45 -22.00 -3.84
CA PRO A 273 1.19 -23.35 -4.33
C PRO A 273 1.72 -24.43 -3.38
N SER A 274 0.95 -25.48 -3.15
CA SER A 274 1.44 -26.68 -2.44
C SER A 274 2.04 -27.75 -3.38
N ARG A 275 1.93 -27.54 -4.69
CA ARG A 275 2.37 -28.46 -5.76
C ARG A 275 3.04 -27.68 -6.89
N THR A 276 3.43 -28.37 -7.96
CA THR A 276 4.24 -27.75 -9.01
C THR A 276 3.57 -27.52 -10.35
N ASN A 277 2.42 -28.15 -10.62
CA ASN A 277 1.82 -28.17 -11.95
C ASN A 277 0.39 -27.63 -11.94
N TYR A 278 0.18 -26.47 -12.54
CA TYR A 278 -1.13 -25.84 -12.62
C TYR A 278 -1.43 -25.27 -14.01
N CYS A 279 -2.72 -25.18 -14.33
CA CYS A 279 -3.22 -24.32 -15.39
C CYS A 279 -3.59 -22.96 -14.82
N LEU A 280 -3.15 -21.90 -15.49
CA LEU A 280 -3.58 -20.55 -15.19
C LEU A 280 -4.72 -20.14 -16.11
N GLN A 281 -5.76 -19.58 -15.53
CA GLN A 281 -6.81 -18.90 -16.28
C GLN A 281 -7.07 -17.51 -15.68
N VAL A 282 -7.33 -16.55 -16.56
CA VAL A 282 -7.70 -15.19 -16.18
C VAL A 282 -9.11 -14.91 -16.67
N TYR A 283 -9.92 -14.24 -15.85
CA TYR A 283 -11.21 -13.75 -16.33
C TYR A 283 -10.97 -12.46 -17.09
N ARG A 284 -11.44 -12.43 -18.34
CA ARG A 284 -11.31 -11.30 -19.25
C ARG A 284 -12.63 -10.53 -19.28
N PRO A 285 -12.81 -9.47 -18.49
CA PRO A 285 -13.92 -8.54 -18.69
C PRO A 285 -13.70 -7.76 -20.00
N THR A 286 -14.76 -7.54 -20.78
CA THR A 286 -14.64 -6.84 -22.07
C THR A 286 -15.60 -5.65 -22.18
N ILE A 287 -15.08 -4.53 -22.68
CA ILE A 287 -15.84 -3.33 -23.05
C ILE A 287 -15.07 -2.56 -24.13
N VAL A 288 -15.80 -1.90 -25.03
CA VAL A 288 -15.19 -0.98 -26.00
C VAL A 288 -14.57 0.20 -25.25
N GLY A 289 -13.30 0.48 -25.50
CA GLY A 289 -12.52 1.52 -24.81
C GLY A 289 -11.68 1.02 -23.62
N ALA A 290 -11.72 -0.27 -23.32
CA ALA A 290 -10.69 -0.91 -22.49
C ALA A 290 -9.37 -1.05 -23.27
N LEU A 291 -8.31 -1.44 -22.57
CA LEU A 291 -7.01 -1.75 -23.18
C LEU A 291 -7.10 -2.91 -24.18
N SER A 292 -6.38 -2.77 -25.28
CA SER A 292 -6.26 -3.80 -26.33
C SER A 292 -5.10 -4.78 -26.05
N ASN A 293 -4.15 -4.39 -25.20
CA ASN A 293 -2.93 -5.09 -24.84
C ASN A 293 -2.70 -5.00 -23.32
N VAL A 294 -3.57 -5.62 -22.52
CA VAL A 294 -3.27 -5.80 -21.08
C VAL A 294 -2.13 -6.80 -20.96
N LYS A 295 -0.99 -6.38 -20.41
CA LYS A 295 0.12 -7.29 -20.16
C LYS A 295 -0.19 -8.09 -18.90
N VAL A 296 -0.23 -9.42 -19.06
CA VAL A 296 -0.36 -10.37 -17.96
C VAL A 296 0.97 -11.06 -17.79
N SER A 297 1.63 -10.83 -16.66
CA SER A 297 2.94 -11.43 -16.34
C SER A 297 2.80 -12.34 -15.13
N ILE A 298 3.57 -13.42 -15.09
CA ILE A 298 3.66 -14.35 -13.96
C ILE A 298 5.09 -14.33 -13.45
N PHE A 299 5.22 -14.09 -12.15
CA PHE A 299 6.47 -14.14 -11.43
C PHE A 299 6.41 -15.25 -10.38
N GLN A 300 7.55 -15.87 -10.12
CA GLN A 300 7.78 -16.61 -8.88
C GLN A 300 8.97 -15.97 -8.21
N GLU A 301 8.76 -15.45 -7.00
CA GLU A 301 9.70 -14.53 -6.35
C GLU A 301 10.01 -13.36 -7.30
N ASP A 302 11.29 -13.10 -7.62
CA ASP A 302 11.71 -12.00 -8.49
C ASP A 302 11.94 -12.42 -9.97
N VAL A 303 11.53 -13.63 -10.35
CA VAL A 303 11.78 -14.18 -11.69
C VAL A 303 10.50 -14.21 -12.52
N GLU A 304 10.49 -13.48 -13.64
CA GLU A 304 9.40 -13.58 -14.63
C GLU A 304 9.48 -14.95 -15.32
N ILE A 305 8.48 -15.79 -15.12
CA ILE A 305 8.40 -17.13 -15.72
C ILE A 305 7.54 -17.15 -16.99
N PHE A 306 6.66 -16.16 -17.16
CA PHE A 306 5.78 -16.07 -18.31
C PHE A 306 5.22 -14.65 -18.46
N SER A 307 4.96 -14.23 -19.69
CA SER A 307 4.14 -13.06 -19.98
C SER A 307 3.40 -13.18 -21.30
N THR A 308 2.25 -12.53 -21.38
CA THR A 308 1.41 -12.47 -22.59
C THR A 308 0.55 -11.21 -22.60
N PHE A 309 -0.08 -10.92 -23.74
CA PHE A 309 -1.03 -9.83 -23.87
C PHE A 309 -2.45 -10.37 -24.05
N VAL A 310 -3.39 -9.79 -23.33
CA VAL A 310 -4.81 -10.13 -23.42
C VAL A 310 -5.61 -8.88 -23.79
N SER A 311 -6.40 -8.97 -24.85
CA SER A 311 -7.20 -7.84 -25.34
C SER A 311 -8.53 -7.74 -24.64
N TYR A 312 -8.79 -6.63 -23.95
CA TYR A 312 -10.03 -6.38 -23.22
C TYR A 312 -10.97 -5.45 -24.02
N ASN A 313 -10.44 -4.79 -25.05
CA ASN A 313 -11.17 -3.92 -25.98
C ASN A 313 -12.06 -4.71 -26.95
N MET A 314 -13.15 -5.27 -26.43
CA MET A 314 -14.11 -6.04 -27.21
C MET A 314 -15.54 -5.74 -26.77
N GLN A 315 -16.52 -6.22 -27.54
CA GLN A 315 -17.91 -6.20 -27.11
C GLN A 315 -18.09 -7.07 -25.85
N SER A 316 -18.92 -6.61 -24.91
CA SER A 316 -19.11 -7.25 -23.59
C SER A 316 -19.53 -8.73 -23.65
N SER A 317 -20.15 -9.16 -24.75
CA SER A 317 -20.51 -10.55 -25.04
C SER A 317 -19.30 -11.49 -25.22
N LYS A 318 -18.08 -10.95 -25.25
CA LYS A 318 -16.81 -11.71 -25.37
C LYS A 318 -16.09 -11.91 -24.04
N SER A 319 -16.71 -11.49 -22.94
CA SER A 319 -16.18 -11.70 -21.59
C SER A 319 -16.16 -13.19 -21.24
N GLY A 320 -15.18 -13.62 -20.46
CA GLY A 320 -15.07 -15.02 -20.05
C GLY A 320 -13.67 -15.41 -19.59
N TRP A 321 -13.54 -16.65 -19.15
CA TRP A 321 -12.24 -17.23 -18.78
C TRP A 321 -11.38 -17.44 -20.03
N VAL A 322 -10.13 -16.99 -19.94
CA VAL A 322 -9.10 -17.20 -20.95
C VAL A 322 -8.01 -18.08 -20.35
N ASN A 323 -7.71 -19.17 -21.05
CA ASN A 323 -6.64 -20.09 -20.69
C ASN A 323 -5.29 -19.51 -21.10
N LEU A 324 -4.37 -19.38 -20.13
CA LEU A 324 -3.00 -18.92 -20.38
C LEU A 324 -2.00 -20.08 -20.46
N GLY A 325 -2.45 -21.30 -20.22
CA GLY A 325 -1.67 -22.52 -20.39
C GLY A 325 -1.18 -23.12 -19.07
N LYS A 326 -0.29 -24.10 -19.24
CA LYS A 326 0.33 -24.85 -18.14
C LYS A 326 1.56 -24.11 -17.65
N HIS A 327 1.67 -24.00 -16.33
CA HIS A 327 2.83 -23.41 -15.66
C HIS A 327 3.40 -24.39 -14.65
N GLU A 328 4.73 -24.51 -14.66
CA GLU A 328 5.49 -25.21 -13.64
C GLU A 328 6.03 -24.18 -12.65
N VAL A 329 5.69 -24.35 -11.37
CA VAL A 329 6.06 -23.44 -10.27
C VAL A 329 6.64 -24.27 -9.13
N GLU A 330 7.51 -23.69 -8.32
CA GLU A 330 7.99 -24.32 -7.09
C GLU A 330 6.91 -24.26 -6.00
N ALA A 331 6.77 -25.33 -5.22
CA ALA A 331 5.87 -25.35 -4.06
C ALA A 331 6.40 -24.44 -2.94
N ASP A 332 5.50 -23.95 -2.09
CA ASP A 332 5.78 -23.10 -0.92
C ASP A 332 6.52 -21.79 -1.26
N LYS A 333 6.40 -21.33 -2.51
CA LYS A 333 6.92 -20.05 -2.98
C LYS A 333 5.84 -19.24 -3.67
N VAL A 334 5.72 -17.96 -3.29
CA VAL A 334 4.68 -17.07 -3.83
C VAL A 334 4.82 -16.95 -5.35
N VAL A 335 3.69 -17.19 -6.02
CA VAL A 335 3.50 -16.95 -7.45
C VAL A 335 2.61 -15.73 -7.60
N THR A 336 3.10 -14.72 -8.31
CA THR A 336 2.42 -13.44 -8.51
C THR A 336 2.01 -13.28 -9.97
N VAL A 337 0.71 -13.11 -10.21
CA VAL A 337 0.18 -12.72 -11.52
C VAL A 337 -0.09 -11.23 -11.52
N ILE A 338 0.55 -10.49 -12.43
CA ILE A 338 0.48 -9.03 -12.53
C ILE A 338 -0.32 -8.65 -13.78
N PHE A 339 -1.28 -7.75 -13.61
CA PHE A 339 -2.02 -7.12 -14.70
C PHE A 339 -1.54 -5.68 -14.79
N GLU A 340 -0.88 -5.32 -15.88
CA GLU A 340 -0.33 -3.99 -16.11
C GLU A 340 -0.66 -3.48 -17.52
N ARG A 341 -0.65 -2.15 -17.67
CA ARG A 341 -0.84 -1.46 -18.95
C ARG A 341 0.40 -1.61 -19.82
N ASP A 342 0.22 -1.91 -21.11
CA ASP A 342 1.28 -1.66 -22.10
C ASP A 342 1.47 -0.14 -22.29
N PRO A 343 2.68 0.42 -22.13
CA PRO A 343 2.89 1.87 -22.14
C PRO A 343 2.42 2.60 -23.41
N LEU A 344 2.21 1.87 -24.53
CA LEU A 344 1.74 2.42 -25.79
C LEU A 344 0.23 2.27 -26.00
N ASP A 345 -0.47 1.59 -25.09
CA ASP A 345 -1.88 1.29 -25.20
C ASP A 345 -2.76 2.27 -24.41
N ILE A 346 -3.88 2.65 -25.01
CA ILE A 346 -4.78 3.68 -24.51
C ILE A 346 -6.12 3.04 -24.20
N GLY A 347 -6.67 3.35 -23.03
CA GLY A 347 -7.93 2.78 -22.57
C GLY A 347 -7.93 2.51 -21.07
N LEU A 348 -9.00 1.84 -20.63
CA LEU A 348 -9.20 1.44 -19.24
C LEU A 348 -8.47 0.12 -18.95
N LEU A 349 -7.65 0.10 -17.90
CA LEU A 349 -7.16 -1.15 -17.32
C LEU A 349 -8.27 -1.77 -16.49
N LEU A 350 -8.57 -3.04 -16.71
CA LEU A 350 -9.56 -3.78 -15.93
C LEU A 350 -8.90 -4.95 -15.21
N SER A 351 -9.44 -5.31 -14.05
CA SER A 351 -9.00 -6.39 -13.20
C SER A 351 -10.24 -7.08 -12.63
N ASP A 352 -10.30 -8.42 -12.67
CA ASP A 352 -11.46 -9.15 -12.18
C ASP A 352 -11.14 -10.45 -11.44
N ALA A 353 -10.53 -11.44 -12.09
CA ALA A 353 -10.26 -12.70 -11.42
C ALA A 353 -9.14 -13.50 -12.06
N VAL A 354 -8.44 -14.26 -11.22
CA VAL A 354 -7.41 -15.22 -11.61
C VAL A 354 -7.69 -16.54 -10.91
N ARG A 355 -7.57 -17.65 -11.64
CA ARG A 355 -7.65 -18.98 -11.03
C ARG A 355 -6.52 -19.89 -11.50
N PHE A 356 -5.96 -20.62 -10.54
CA PHE A 356 -5.09 -21.76 -10.78
C PHE A 356 -5.86 -23.05 -10.52
N ILE A 357 -5.69 -24.02 -11.42
CA ILE A 357 -6.30 -25.35 -11.32
C ILE A 357 -5.19 -26.38 -11.50
N GLN A 358 -5.04 -27.28 -10.55
CA GLN A 358 -4.04 -28.32 -10.62
C GLN A 358 -4.35 -29.26 -11.80
N LEU A 359 -3.31 -29.61 -12.54
CA LEU A 359 -3.40 -30.66 -13.54
C LEU A 359 -3.01 -32.01 -12.95
N SER A 360 -3.78 -33.04 -13.31
CA SER A 360 -3.24 -34.39 -13.34
C SER A 360 -2.22 -34.51 -14.48
N LYS A 361 -1.25 -35.43 -14.37
CA LYS A 361 -0.09 -35.53 -15.28
C LYS A 361 -0.44 -35.57 -16.78
N ASP A 362 -1.66 -36.01 -17.12
CA ASP A 362 -2.10 -36.26 -18.50
C ASP A 362 -3.23 -35.33 -18.96
N GLN A 363 -3.58 -34.30 -18.19
CA GLN A 363 -4.72 -33.44 -18.47
C GLN A 363 -4.30 -32.14 -19.17
N SER A 364 -5.02 -31.78 -20.23
CA SER A 364 -4.88 -30.48 -20.90
C SER A 364 -5.52 -29.36 -20.08
N CYS A 365 -5.08 -28.12 -20.29
CA CYS A 365 -5.71 -26.94 -19.69
C CYS A 365 -7.05 -26.53 -20.34
N ASP A 366 -7.43 -27.22 -21.42
CA ASP A 366 -8.62 -26.96 -22.24
C ASP A 366 -9.87 -27.74 -21.79
#